data_AF-A0A2V8Z5U5-F1
#
_entry.id   AF-A0A2V8Z5U5-F1
#
_cell.length_a   1.000
_cell.length_b   1.000
_cell.length_c   1.000
_cell.angle_alpha   90.00
_cell.angle_beta   90.00
_cell.angle_gamma   90.00
#
_symmetry.space_group_name_H-M   'P 1'
#
loop_
_entity.id
_entity.type
_entity.pdbx_description
1 polymer ?
#
loop_
_entity_poly.entity_id
_entity_poly.type
_entity_poly.pdbx_seq_one_letter_code
_entity_poly.pdbx_strand_id
1 'polypeptide(L)'
;MRLSTLGAGAEVAVSLNSRVNVRGGFNIFQYSRGFNHDGIIYKGQLNLRSGEAHVDWYPLGYAFHLSPGLLLYNGNGATATANVPGGSTFTLGGATYTSDPANPVTGRGKLDFLKVAPTAMFGLGNLVPPTSHFTFNFDMGVAFQGSARSKLNLAGSACDATGAICVNAATDPTIQANVLAEQTKINNKLSPFKYYPIISFGFGYRF
;
A
#
# COMPACT_ATOMS: atom_id res chain seq x y z
N MET A 1 2.19 17.06 -14.30
CA MET A 1 1.96 15.59 -14.20
C MET A 1 3.12 14.97 -13.45
N ARG A 2 2.87 13.94 -12.64
CA ARG A 2 3.88 13.23 -11.86
C ARG A 2 3.70 11.73 -12.04
N LEU A 3 4.79 11.00 -12.20
CA LEU A 3 4.87 9.56 -12.21
C LEU A 3 5.79 9.16 -11.06
N SER A 4 5.31 8.33 -10.16
CA SER A 4 6.06 7.92 -8.98
C SER A 4 5.90 6.43 -8.70
N THR A 5 6.70 5.91 -7.77
CA THR A 5 6.49 4.57 -7.20
C THR A 5 5.11 4.42 -6.55
N LEU A 6 4.47 5.53 -6.15
CA LEU A 6 3.10 5.59 -5.63
C LEU A 6 2.03 5.60 -6.72
N GLY A 7 2.42 5.80 -7.99
CA GLY A 7 1.50 5.82 -9.12
C GLY A 7 1.62 7.03 -10.04
N ALA A 8 0.63 7.16 -10.92
CA ALA A 8 0.47 8.35 -11.74
C ALA A 8 -0.33 9.40 -10.97
N GLY A 9 0.00 10.67 -11.17
CA GLY A 9 -0.52 11.76 -10.37
C GLY A 9 -0.42 13.12 -11.02
N ALA A 10 -0.99 14.10 -10.33
CA ALA A 10 -0.86 15.50 -10.67
C ALA A 10 -0.47 16.29 -9.43
N GLU A 11 0.29 17.36 -9.67
CA GLU A 11 0.78 18.25 -8.64
C GLU A 11 0.56 19.69 -9.09
N VAL A 12 0.31 20.55 -8.11
CA VAL A 12 0.28 22.00 -8.26
C VAL A 12 1.32 22.57 -7.30
N ALA A 13 2.09 23.53 -7.80
CA ALA A 13 3.14 24.20 -7.04
C ALA A 13 2.91 25.70 -7.07
N VAL A 14 3.17 26.36 -5.93
CA VAL A 14 3.15 27.82 -5.81
C VAL A 14 4.47 28.28 -5.23
N SER A 15 5.10 29.27 -5.86
CA SER A 15 6.29 29.91 -5.30
C SER A 15 5.87 30.91 -4.23
N LEU A 16 6.37 30.71 -3.01
CA LEU A 16 6.20 31.68 -1.91
C LEU A 16 7.29 32.75 -1.94
N ASN A 17 8.52 32.35 -2.25
CA ASN A 17 9.65 33.24 -2.45
C ASN A 17 10.65 32.60 -3.42
N SER A 18 11.76 33.29 -3.69
CA SER A 18 12.77 32.84 -4.66
C SER A 18 13.47 31.52 -4.28
N ARG A 19 13.32 31.00 -3.06
CA ARG A 19 13.97 29.78 -2.57
C ARG A 19 13.01 28.77 -1.94
N VAL A 20 11.71 29.07 -1.92
CA VAL A 20 10.70 28.25 -1.25
C VAL A 20 9.46 28.14 -2.12
N ASN A 21 9.11 26.90 -2.46
CA ASN A 21 7.85 26.57 -3.10
C ASN A 21 7.00 25.68 -2.19
N VAL A 22 5.69 25.75 -2.34
CA VAL A 22 4.75 24.81 -1.73
C VAL A 22 4.13 23.98 -2.83
N ARG A 23 4.15 22.65 -2.65
CA ARG A 23 3.55 21.68 -3.56
C ARG A 23 2.42 20.92 -2.89
N GLY A 24 1.35 20.70 -3.64
CA GLY A 24 0.27 19.81 -3.28
C GLY A 24 -0.03 18.86 -4.43
N GLY A 25 -0.26 17.58 -4.14
CA GLY A 25 -0.43 16.57 -5.16
C GLY A 25 -1.29 15.40 -4.75
N PHE A 26 -1.66 14.60 -5.74
CA PHE A 26 -2.28 13.30 -5.53
C PHE A 26 -1.68 12.27 -6.47
N ASN A 27 -1.60 11.02 -6.00
CA ASN A 27 -1.17 9.87 -6.80
C ASN A 27 -2.22 8.76 -6.72
N ILE A 28 -2.41 8.07 -7.83
CA ILE A 28 -3.29 6.91 -7.93
C ILE A 28 -2.61 5.79 -8.72
N PHE A 29 -2.72 4.57 -8.20
CA PHE A 29 -2.33 3.36 -8.90
C PHE A 29 -3.17 2.19 -8.40
N GLN A 30 -3.59 1.35 -9.34
CA GLN A 30 -4.37 0.16 -9.03
C GLN A 30 -3.85 -1.00 -9.88
N TYR A 31 -3.56 -2.12 -9.22
CA TYR A 31 -3.13 -3.33 -9.88
C TYR A 31 -3.83 -4.53 -9.27
N SER A 32 -4.49 -5.35 -10.08
CA SER A 32 -5.18 -6.55 -9.64
C SER A 32 -4.63 -7.78 -10.34
N ARG A 33 -4.40 -8.85 -9.59
CA ARG A 33 -3.95 -10.13 -10.11
C ARG A 33 -4.71 -11.27 -9.45
N GLY A 34 -5.32 -12.12 -10.27
CA GLY A 34 -5.90 -13.39 -9.85
C GLY A 34 -4.97 -14.55 -10.15
N PHE A 35 -4.91 -15.54 -9.27
CA PHE A 35 -4.28 -16.83 -9.53
C PHE A 35 -5.18 -17.96 -9.03
N ASN A 36 -5.14 -19.08 -9.72
CA ASN A 36 -5.84 -20.31 -9.34
C ASN A 36 -4.78 -21.37 -9.06
N HIS A 37 -4.84 -21.98 -7.89
CA HIS A 37 -3.96 -23.08 -7.51
C HIS A 37 -4.82 -24.18 -6.87
N ASP A 38 -4.79 -25.39 -7.43
CA ASP A 38 -5.58 -26.53 -6.96
C ASP A 38 -7.08 -26.25 -6.78
N GLY A 39 -7.66 -25.42 -7.66
CA GLY A 39 -9.07 -25.01 -7.60
C GLY A 39 -9.35 -23.85 -6.64
N ILE A 40 -8.38 -23.45 -5.83
CA ILE A 40 -8.49 -22.31 -4.89
C ILE A 40 -8.23 -21.01 -5.65
N ILE A 41 -9.25 -20.15 -5.68
CA ILE A 41 -9.18 -18.86 -6.37
C ILE A 41 -8.64 -17.81 -5.40
N TYR A 42 -7.45 -17.30 -5.69
CA TYR A 42 -6.85 -16.19 -4.98
C TYR A 42 -6.90 -14.93 -5.84
N LYS A 43 -7.41 -13.83 -5.30
CA LYS A 43 -7.42 -12.52 -5.96
C LYS A 43 -6.70 -11.53 -5.07
N GLY A 44 -5.60 -10.98 -5.55
CA GLY A 44 -4.88 -9.87 -4.94
C GLY A 44 -5.18 -8.57 -5.68
N GLN A 45 -5.36 -7.48 -4.94
CA GLN A 45 -5.52 -6.15 -5.48
C GLN A 45 -4.70 -5.17 -4.65
N LEU A 46 -3.75 -4.51 -5.31
CA LEU A 46 -2.98 -3.40 -4.79
C LEU A 46 -3.69 -2.10 -5.17
N ASN A 47 -3.90 -1.23 -4.18
CA ASN A 47 -4.48 0.08 -4.36
C ASN A 47 -3.60 1.10 -3.65
N LEU A 48 -2.95 1.95 -4.44
CA LEU A 48 -2.14 3.07 -3.96
C LEU A 48 -2.90 4.35 -4.28
N ARG A 49 -3.24 5.08 -3.23
CA ARG A 49 -3.95 6.35 -3.34
C ARG A 49 -3.39 7.27 -2.29
N SER A 50 -2.65 8.28 -2.71
CA SER A 50 -2.06 9.23 -1.78
C SER A 50 -2.41 10.66 -2.14
N GLY A 51 -2.62 11.47 -1.11
CA GLY A 51 -2.64 12.92 -1.19
C GLY A 51 -1.46 13.45 -0.39
N GLU A 52 -0.73 14.41 -0.94
CA GLU A 52 0.54 14.85 -0.39
C GLU A 52 0.68 16.37 -0.43
N ALA A 53 1.44 16.90 0.52
CA ALA A 53 1.84 18.29 0.57
C ALA A 53 3.31 18.38 0.97
N HIS A 54 4.08 19.18 0.24
CA HIS A 54 5.52 19.33 0.42
C HIS A 54 5.91 20.80 0.37
N VAL A 55 7.02 21.13 1.02
CA VAL A 55 7.65 22.44 0.92
C VAL A 55 9.02 22.25 0.29
N ASP A 56 9.24 22.77 -0.90
CA ASP A 56 10.54 22.69 -1.57
C ASP A 56 11.40 23.86 -1.16
N TRP A 57 12.51 23.57 -0.50
CA TRP A 57 13.52 24.54 -0.16
C TRP A 57 14.74 24.37 -1.05
N TYR A 58 15.20 25.48 -1.64
CA TYR A 58 16.30 25.52 -2.60
C TYR A 58 17.55 26.18 -1.97
N PRO A 59 18.44 25.40 -1.31
CA PRO A 59 19.61 25.94 -0.62
C PRO A 59 20.76 26.32 -1.56
N LEU A 60 20.88 25.65 -2.72
CA LEU A 60 22.05 25.70 -3.61
C LEU A 60 21.70 26.19 -5.03
N GLY A 61 20.89 27.24 -5.15
CA GLY A 61 20.45 27.79 -6.44
C GLY A 61 19.00 27.40 -6.77
N TYR A 62 18.65 27.17 -8.03
CA TYR A 62 17.26 26.88 -8.46
C TYR A 62 17.04 25.46 -8.99
N ALA A 63 18.08 24.61 -8.94
CA ALA A 63 18.03 23.27 -9.51
C ALA A 63 17.97 22.16 -8.46
N PHE A 64 18.53 22.35 -7.26
CA PHE A 64 18.47 21.36 -6.19
C PHE A 64 17.52 21.82 -5.10
N HIS A 65 16.62 20.95 -4.67
CA HIS A 65 15.70 21.21 -3.56
C HIS A 65 15.61 20.06 -2.58
N LEU A 66 15.31 20.44 -1.34
CA LEU A 66 14.89 19.55 -0.27
C LEU A 66 13.40 19.75 -0.06
N SER A 67 12.65 18.65 -0.01
CA SER A 67 11.20 18.64 0.07
C SER A 67 10.74 17.84 1.28
N PRO A 68 10.83 18.40 2.50
CA PRO A 68 10.07 17.88 3.63
C PRO A 68 8.57 18.02 3.34
N GLY A 69 7.79 17.04 3.77
CA GLY A 69 6.36 17.05 3.57
C GLY A 69 5.61 15.98 4.35
N LEU A 70 4.36 15.81 3.98
CA LEU A 70 3.43 14.88 4.57
C LEU A 70 2.55 14.27 3.47
N LEU A 71 2.40 12.95 3.49
CA LEU A 71 1.23 12.31 2.91
C LEU A 71 0.05 12.63 3.83
N LEU A 72 -0.76 13.61 3.45
CA LEU A 72 -1.99 14.00 4.16
C LEU A 72 -3.05 12.91 4.10
N TYR A 73 -3.02 12.12 3.04
CA TYR A 73 -3.84 10.93 2.90
C TYR A 73 -2.97 9.81 2.35
N ASN A 74 -2.81 8.73 3.12
CA ASN A 74 -2.17 7.51 2.69
C ASN A 74 -3.21 6.38 2.67
N GLY A 75 -3.81 6.21 1.50
CA GLY A 75 -4.70 5.12 1.16
C GLY A 75 -3.98 3.92 0.55
N ASN A 76 -2.65 3.87 0.64
CA ASN A 76 -1.87 2.75 0.15
C ASN A 76 -2.22 1.49 0.94
N GLY A 77 -2.49 0.42 0.21
CA GLY A 77 -2.87 -0.84 0.81
C GLY A 77 -3.06 -1.92 -0.22
N ALA A 78 -3.25 -3.13 0.30
CA ALA A 78 -3.54 -4.30 -0.52
C ALA A 78 -4.73 -5.04 0.07
N THR A 79 -5.56 -5.60 -0.80
CA THR A 79 -6.62 -6.52 -0.42
C THR A 79 -6.39 -7.83 -1.10
N ALA A 80 -6.53 -8.93 -0.38
CA ALA A 80 -6.46 -10.28 -0.90
C ALA A 80 -7.73 -11.02 -0.52
N THR A 81 -8.28 -11.79 -1.46
CA THR A 81 -9.37 -12.72 -1.17
C THR A 81 -8.95 -14.11 -1.59
N ALA A 82 -9.22 -15.09 -0.74
CA ALA A 82 -9.07 -16.50 -1.03
C ALA A 82 -10.44 -17.17 -0.99
N ASN A 83 -10.74 -18.02 -1.97
CA ASN A 83 -11.94 -18.84 -1.97
C ASN A 83 -11.50 -20.29 -2.12
N VAL A 84 -11.68 -21.07 -1.05
CA VAL A 84 -11.33 -22.49 -0.98
C VAL A 84 -12.58 -23.28 -1.32
N PRO A 85 -12.59 -24.07 -2.41
CA PRO A 85 -13.72 -24.92 -2.73
C PRO A 85 -13.99 -25.95 -1.64
N GLY A 86 -15.25 -26.35 -1.52
CA GLY A 86 -15.68 -27.43 -0.65
C GLY A 86 -14.91 -28.73 -0.93
N GLY A 87 -14.40 -29.38 0.12
CA GLY A 87 -13.61 -30.60 0.01
C GLY A 87 -12.12 -30.38 -0.29
N SER A 88 -11.68 -29.15 -0.57
CA SER A 88 -10.27 -28.83 -0.73
C SER A 88 -9.58 -28.60 0.63
N THR A 89 -8.31 -28.97 0.73
CA THR A 89 -7.49 -28.72 1.91
C THR A 89 -6.72 -27.41 1.77
N PHE A 90 -6.50 -26.72 2.88
CA PHE A 90 -5.70 -25.51 2.94
C PHE A 90 -4.90 -25.46 4.25
N THR A 91 -3.78 -24.76 4.23
CA THR A 91 -2.93 -24.59 5.42
C THR A 91 -3.05 -23.19 5.99
N LEU A 92 -3.20 -23.09 7.30
CA LEU A 92 -3.29 -21.83 8.03
C LEU A 92 -2.51 -21.97 9.35
N GLY A 93 -1.57 -21.06 9.61
CA GLY A 93 -0.78 -21.10 10.85
C GLY A 93 0.05 -22.37 11.04
N GLY A 94 0.32 -23.13 9.97
CA GLY A 94 1.01 -24.42 10.03
C GLY A 94 0.11 -25.63 10.28
N ALA A 95 -1.20 -25.43 10.48
CA ALA A 95 -2.19 -26.51 10.55
C ALA A 95 -2.92 -26.68 9.22
N THR A 96 -3.23 -27.92 8.86
CA THR A 96 -4.01 -28.26 7.66
C THR A 96 -5.48 -28.41 8.03
N TYR A 97 -6.34 -27.71 7.30
CA TYR A 97 -7.79 -27.73 7.44
C TYR A 97 -8.43 -28.16 6.12
N THR A 98 -9.61 -28.76 6.20
CA THR A 98 -10.42 -29.13 5.05
C THR A 98 -11.61 -28.17 4.97
N SER A 99 -11.90 -27.62 3.80
CA SER A 99 -13.07 -26.76 3.64
C SER A 99 -14.36 -27.60 3.61
N ASP A 100 -15.37 -27.22 4.39
CA ASP A 100 -16.68 -27.87 4.38
C ASP A 100 -17.36 -27.73 2.99
N PRO A 101 -17.81 -28.84 2.36
CA PRO A 101 -18.59 -28.79 1.13
C PRO A 101 -19.91 -27.99 1.22
N ALA A 102 -20.57 -28.02 2.39
CA ALA A 102 -21.82 -27.32 2.61
C ALA A 102 -21.62 -25.83 2.93
N ASN A 103 -20.46 -25.45 3.46
CA ASN A 103 -20.13 -24.07 3.82
C ASN A 103 -18.65 -23.73 3.54
N PRO A 104 -18.29 -23.50 2.26
CA PRO A 104 -16.90 -23.32 1.84
C PRO A 104 -16.18 -22.16 2.53
N VAL A 105 -14.89 -22.34 2.78
CA VAL A 105 -14.06 -21.34 3.45
C VAL A 105 -13.70 -20.20 2.51
N THR A 106 -13.95 -18.97 2.94
CA THR A 106 -13.51 -17.75 2.26
C THR A 106 -12.65 -16.91 3.18
N GLY A 107 -11.54 -16.42 2.66
CA GLY A 107 -10.62 -15.53 3.37
C GLY A 107 -10.59 -14.15 2.74
N ARG A 108 -10.58 -13.11 3.57
CA ARG A 108 -10.37 -11.72 3.17
C ARG A 108 -9.24 -11.12 4.01
N GLY A 109 -8.12 -10.87 3.36
CA GLY A 109 -7.00 -10.10 3.89
C GLY A 109 -7.10 -8.64 3.44
N LYS A 110 -6.86 -7.71 4.35
CA LYS A 110 -6.65 -6.29 4.08
C LYS A 110 -5.36 -5.85 4.74
N LEU A 111 -4.55 -5.12 4.00
CA LEU A 111 -3.33 -4.49 4.46
C LEU A 111 -3.49 -2.98 4.31
N ASP A 112 -3.27 -2.24 5.39
CA ASP A 112 -3.27 -0.79 5.39
C ASP A 112 -2.14 -0.22 6.26
N PHE A 113 -1.81 1.04 6.01
CA PHE A 113 -0.76 1.78 6.71
C PHE A 113 -1.35 2.99 7.46
N LEU A 114 -0.50 3.77 8.13
CA LEU A 114 -0.92 5.03 8.74
C LEU A 114 -1.51 5.95 7.68
N LYS A 115 -2.64 6.59 8.00
CA LYS A 115 -3.36 7.50 7.10
C LYS A 115 -2.61 8.79 6.83
N VAL A 116 -1.72 9.19 7.72
CA VAL A 116 -0.85 10.35 7.57
C VAL A 116 0.58 9.86 7.77
N ALA A 117 1.48 10.24 6.88
CA ALA A 117 2.87 9.80 6.92
C ALA A 117 3.82 10.96 6.62
N PRO A 118 4.79 11.27 7.50
CA PRO A 118 5.87 12.20 7.17
C PRO A 118 6.64 11.74 5.94
N THR A 119 7.11 12.69 5.15
CA THR A 119 7.95 12.44 3.98
C THR A 119 9.18 13.33 4.00
N ALA A 120 10.30 12.77 3.57
CA ALA A 120 11.51 13.53 3.35
C ALA A 120 12.03 13.18 1.96
N MET A 121 12.11 14.18 1.09
CA MET A 121 12.57 14.01 -0.28
C MET A 121 13.62 15.05 -0.61
N PHE A 122 14.43 14.76 -1.61
CA PHE A 122 15.30 15.70 -2.27
C PHE A 122 15.15 15.52 -3.77
N GLY A 123 15.39 16.56 -4.53
CA GLY A 123 15.15 16.51 -5.97
C GLY A 123 16.00 17.48 -6.76
N LEU A 124 15.90 17.28 -8.07
CA LEU A 124 16.52 18.09 -9.10
C LEU A 124 15.43 18.67 -10.02
N GLY A 125 15.57 19.92 -10.39
CA GLY A 125 14.62 20.70 -11.18
C GLY A 125 13.82 21.68 -10.33
N ASN A 126 12.99 22.49 -10.99
CA ASN A 126 12.07 23.38 -10.31
C ASN A 126 10.76 23.36 -11.09
N LEU A 127 9.66 23.04 -10.41
CA LEU A 127 8.34 22.97 -11.04
C LEU A 127 7.83 24.35 -11.45
N VAL A 128 8.36 25.42 -10.84
CA VAL A 128 8.01 26.83 -11.09
C VAL A 128 9.29 27.66 -11.30
N PRO A 129 10.02 27.47 -12.41
CA PRO A 129 11.25 28.21 -12.67
C PRO A 129 10.92 29.65 -13.10
N PRO A 130 11.85 30.60 -12.91
CA PRO A 130 11.62 32.01 -13.22
C PRO A 130 11.35 32.30 -14.70
N THR A 131 11.93 31.52 -15.62
CA THR A 131 12.03 31.88 -17.06
C THR A 131 11.51 30.83 -18.04
N SER A 132 11.17 29.61 -17.61
CA SER A 132 10.72 28.53 -18.51
C SER A 132 9.25 28.18 -18.32
N HIS A 133 8.57 27.91 -19.42
CA HIS A 133 7.20 27.40 -19.42
C HIS A 133 7.15 25.88 -19.24
N PHE A 134 8.14 25.12 -19.72
CA PHE A 134 8.20 23.67 -19.54
C PHE A 134 9.24 23.28 -18.49
N THR A 135 8.87 22.34 -17.63
CA THR A 135 9.69 21.94 -16.48
C THR A 135 9.74 20.45 -16.35
N PHE A 136 10.90 19.96 -15.90
CA PHE A 136 11.09 18.59 -15.47
C PHE A 136 11.57 18.60 -14.03
N ASN A 137 11.01 17.72 -13.22
CA ASN A 137 11.47 17.48 -11.86
C ASN A 137 11.74 15.99 -11.66
N PHE A 138 12.79 15.73 -10.91
CA PHE A 138 13.09 14.42 -10.39
C PHE A 138 13.16 14.53 -8.87
N ASP A 139 12.39 13.71 -8.17
CA ASP A 139 12.41 13.67 -6.71
C ASP A 139 12.69 12.24 -6.23
N MET A 140 13.53 12.12 -5.22
CA MET A 140 13.85 10.87 -4.55
C MET A 140 13.74 11.07 -3.04
N GLY A 141 13.16 10.11 -2.34
CA GLY A 141 13.04 10.20 -0.90
C GLY A 141 12.34 9.01 -0.27
N VAL A 142 11.78 9.25 0.91
CA VAL A 142 11.15 8.21 1.72
C VAL A 142 9.89 8.74 2.39
N ALA A 143 8.84 7.92 2.40
CA ALA A 143 7.68 8.09 3.24
C ALA A 143 7.77 7.22 4.49
N PHE A 144 7.54 7.83 5.64
CA PHE A 144 7.50 7.20 6.95
C PHE A 144 6.07 6.76 7.27
N GLN A 145 5.59 5.75 6.54
CA GLN A 145 4.19 5.29 6.62
C GLN A 145 3.87 4.39 7.82
N GLY A 146 4.89 4.02 8.60
CA GLY A 146 4.74 3.22 9.82
C GLY A 146 4.46 1.74 9.54
N SER A 147 4.27 0.97 10.62
CA SER A 147 4.07 -0.48 10.52
C SER A 147 2.80 -0.83 9.75
N ALA A 148 2.89 -1.86 8.93
CA ALA A 148 1.74 -2.38 8.21
C ALA A 148 0.73 -3.01 9.18
N ARG A 149 -0.56 -2.78 8.94
CA ARG A 149 -1.65 -3.39 9.67
C ARG A 149 -2.37 -4.38 8.77
N SER A 150 -2.19 -5.67 9.05
CA SER A 150 -2.95 -6.73 8.40
C SER A 150 -4.22 -7.07 9.17
N LYS A 151 -5.35 -7.11 8.47
CA LYS A 151 -6.64 -7.64 8.94
C LYS A 151 -6.98 -8.85 8.10
N LEU A 152 -7.00 -10.03 8.70
CA LEU A 152 -7.40 -11.27 8.03
C LEU A 152 -8.71 -11.75 8.66
N ASN A 153 -9.74 -11.88 7.83
CA ASN A 153 -11.03 -12.38 8.22
C ASN A 153 -11.31 -13.66 7.44
N LEU A 154 -11.61 -14.74 8.14
CA LEU A 154 -12.08 -15.99 7.55
C LEU A 154 -13.58 -16.12 7.79
N ALA A 155 -14.27 -16.72 6.84
CA ALA A 155 -15.68 -17.08 6.92
C ALA A 155 -15.88 -18.49 6.36
N GLY A 156 -16.96 -19.15 6.74
CA GLY A 156 -17.23 -20.55 6.37
C GLY A 156 -16.90 -21.52 7.49
N SER A 157 -16.98 -22.81 7.19
CA SER A 157 -16.68 -23.89 8.12
C SER A 157 -15.39 -24.59 7.71
N ALA A 158 -14.43 -24.67 8.62
CA ALA A 158 -13.19 -25.41 8.44
C ALA A 158 -13.24 -26.68 9.27
N CYS A 159 -13.00 -27.81 8.63
CA CYS A 159 -12.96 -29.12 9.24
C CYS A 159 -11.51 -29.54 9.51
N ASP A 160 -11.33 -30.46 10.45
CA ASP A 160 -10.04 -31.11 10.67
C ASP A 160 -9.54 -31.86 9.42
N ALA A 161 -8.29 -32.33 9.46
CA ALA A 161 -7.67 -33.07 8.35
C ALA A 161 -8.43 -34.37 8.00
N THR A 162 -9.24 -34.90 8.93
CA THR A 162 -10.09 -36.07 8.74
C THR A 162 -11.48 -35.73 8.18
N GLY A 163 -11.85 -34.45 8.11
CA GLY A 163 -13.16 -33.98 7.69
C GLY A 163 -14.30 -34.32 8.66
N ALA A 164 -14.00 -34.75 9.88
CA ALA A 164 -14.96 -35.30 10.83
C ALA A 164 -15.54 -34.23 11.77
N ILE A 165 -14.72 -33.24 12.16
CA ILE A 165 -15.14 -32.15 13.03
C ILE A 165 -15.00 -30.83 12.28
N CYS A 166 -16.13 -30.19 11.99
CA CYS A 166 -16.20 -28.89 11.33
C CYS A 166 -16.52 -27.80 12.33
N VAL A 167 -15.69 -26.76 12.37
CA VAL A 167 -15.87 -25.58 13.23
C VAL A 167 -15.97 -24.34 12.37
N ASN A 168 -16.68 -23.33 12.88
CA ASN A 168 -16.82 -22.07 12.16
C ASN A 168 -15.50 -21.30 12.17
N ALA A 169 -14.92 -21.06 10.99
CA ALA A 169 -13.63 -20.41 10.83
C ALA A 169 -13.60 -18.95 11.34
N ALA A 170 -14.76 -18.30 11.43
CA ALA A 170 -14.89 -16.93 11.91
C ALA A 170 -14.92 -16.82 13.44
N THR A 171 -15.36 -17.87 14.15
CA THR A 171 -15.61 -17.80 15.61
C THR A 171 -14.79 -18.78 16.43
N ASP A 172 -14.23 -19.82 15.80
CA ASP A 172 -13.44 -20.81 16.52
C ASP A 172 -12.14 -20.20 17.11
N PRO A 173 -11.90 -20.34 18.43
CA PRO A 173 -10.74 -19.75 19.09
C PRO A 173 -9.39 -20.22 18.53
N THR A 174 -9.30 -21.47 18.08
CA THR A 174 -8.06 -22.06 17.56
C THR A 174 -7.72 -21.46 16.20
N ILE A 175 -8.72 -21.36 15.32
CA ILE A 175 -8.57 -20.73 14.01
C ILE A 175 -8.25 -19.25 14.16
N GLN A 176 -8.94 -18.54 15.07
CA GLN A 176 -8.66 -17.13 15.31
C GLN A 176 -7.26 -16.90 15.90
N ALA A 177 -6.75 -17.80 16.74
CA ALA A 177 -5.36 -17.76 17.21
C ALA A 177 -4.36 -17.93 16.05
N ASN A 178 -4.63 -18.86 15.13
CA ASN A 178 -3.82 -19.06 13.93
C ASN A 178 -3.87 -17.87 12.96
N VAL A 179 -5.05 -17.25 12.79
CA VAL A 179 -5.23 -16.01 12.03
C VAL A 179 -4.39 -14.89 12.63
N LEU A 180 -4.45 -14.70 13.95
CA LEU A 180 -3.69 -13.66 14.65
C LEU A 180 -2.17 -13.90 14.57
N ALA A 181 -1.74 -15.16 14.68
CA ALA A 181 -0.34 -15.53 14.50
C ALA A 181 0.14 -15.21 13.08
N GLU A 182 -0.66 -15.52 12.05
CA GLU A 182 -0.32 -15.21 10.66
C GLU A 182 -0.33 -13.70 10.40
N GLN A 183 -1.28 -12.95 10.96
CA GLN A 183 -1.28 -11.48 10.91
C GLN A 183 -0.01 -10.90 11.53
N THR A 184 0.42 -11.41 12.69
CA THR A 184 1.64 -10.97 13.37
C THR A 184 2.87 -11.28 12.53
N LYS A 185 2.93 -12.47 11.92
CA LYS A 185 3.99 -12.87 11.00
C LYS A 185 4.06 -11.97 9.76
N ILE A 186 2.92 -11.64 9.16
CA ILE A 186 2.83 -10.71 8.03
C ILE A 186 3.29 -9.32 8.46
N ASN A 187 2.81 -8.80 9.59
CA ASN A 187 3.20 -7.48 10.10
C ASN A 187 4.71 -7.41 10.38
N ASN A 188 5.29 -8.47 10.96
CA ASN A 188 6.73 -8.56 11.23
C ASN A 188 7.55 -8.61 9.94
N LYS A 189 7.12 -9.41 8.95
CA LYS A 189 7.75 -9.45 7.62
C LYS A 189 7.65 -8.13 6.87
N LEU A 190 6.58 -7.38 7.11
CA LEU A 190 6.36 -6.06 6.50
C LEU A 190 6.95 -4.91 7.32
N SER A 191 7.59 -5.19 8.46
CA SER A 191 8.24 -4.16 9.28
C SER A 191 9.29 -3.32 8.55
N PRO A 192 10.05 -3.82 7.55
CA PRO A 192 10.97 -2.98 6.77
C PRO A 192 10.22 -1.95 5.90
N PHE A 193 9.00 -2.27 5.45
CA PHE A 193 8.17 -1.40 4.61
C PHE A 193 7.52 -0.24 5.37
N LYS A 194 7.87 -0.04 6.64
CA LYS A 194 7.56 1.20 7.38
C LYS A 194 8.20 2.43 6.74
N TYR A 195 9.28 2.22 5.99
CA TYR A 195 9.93 3.20 5.14
C TYR A 195 9.63 2.84 3.68
N TYR A 196 8.90 3.70 2.99
CA TYR A 196 8.55 3.48 1.59
C TYR A 196 9.39 4.39 0.70
N PRO A 197 10.28 3.86 -0.16
CA PRO A 197 11.07 4.69 -1.07
C PRO A 197 10.17 5.31 -2.13
N ILE A 198 10.23 6.63 -2.23
CA ILE A 198 9.55 7.40 -3.25
C ILE A 198 10.58 7.81 -4.29
N ILE A 199 10.35 7.39 -5.53
CA ILE A 199 11.07 7.90 -6.69
C ILE A 199 10.01 8.46 -7.61
N SER A 200 10.19 9.69 -8.07
CA SER A 200 9.25 10.30 -8.98
C SER A 200 9.88 11.19 -10.03
N PHE A 201 9.24 11.19 -11.18
CA PHE A 201 9.52 12.04 -12.32
C PHE A 201 8.29 12.87 -12.57
N GLY A 202 8.44 14.17 -12.77
CA GLY A 202 7.32 15.00 -13.18
C GLY A 202 7.70 15.91 -14.32
N PHE A 203 6.63 16.34 -14.98
CA PHE A 203 6.65 17.25 -16.10
C PHE A 203 5.59 18.31 -15.84
N GLY A 204 6.00 19.56 -15.79
CA GLY A 204 5.16 20.70 -15.47
C GLY A 204 5.09 21.71 -16.60
N TYR A 205 4.00 22.46 -16.61
CA TYR A 205 3.84 23.64 -17.45
C TYR A 205 3.50 24.83 -16.56
N ARG A 206 4.21 25.95 -16.74
CA ARG A 206 3.95 27.22 -16.08
C ARG A 206 3.21 28.14 -17.05
N PHE A 207 1.98 28.50 -16.67
CA PHE A 207 1.14 29.49 -17.35
C PHE A 207 1.60 30.91 -17.02
#